data_AF-A0AAE3WNP6-F1
#
_entry.id   AF-A0AAE3WNP6-F1
#
_cell.length_a   1.000
_cell.length_b   1.000
_cell.length_c   1.000
_cell.angle_alpha   90.00
_cell.angle_beta   90.00
_cell.angle_gamma   90.00
#
_symmetry.space_group_name_H-M   'P 1'
#
loop_
_entity.id
_entity.type
_entity.pdbx_description
1 polymer ?
#
loop_
_entity_poly.entity_id
_entity_poly.type
_entity_poly.pdbx_seq_one_letter_code
_entity_poly.pdbx_strand_id
1 'polypeptide(L)'
;IEPYNPDPETLEEGESATYAFENAVTGGRVPKEYIPSVDAGIQDAMQYGYLAGFPLVNIKATLEDGAYHDVDSSEMAFKLAGSQVFKEAMAKAKPVLLEPMMAVEVVTPEEYMGTVNGDISSRRGQVFAMEDRSGAKVVKAKV
;
A
#
# COMPACT_ATOMS: atom_id res chain seq x y z
N ILE A 1 3.04 -15.05 -1.54
CA ILE A 1 3.49 -13.66 -1.31
C ILE A 1 2.26 -12.93 -0.84
N GLU A 2 2.19 -12.63 0.44
CA GLU A 2 1.09 -11.83 1.01
C GLU A 2 1.42 -10.35 0.78
N PRO A 3 0.41 -9.51 0.51
CA PRO A 3 0.63 -8.06 0.41
C PRO A 3 1.12 -7.51 1.74
N TYR A 4 1.97 -6.49 1.70
CA TYR A 4 2.47 -5.87 2.93
C TYR A 4 1.31 -5.14 3.62
N ASN A 5 0.86 -5.71 4.73
CA ASN A 5 -0.21 -5.16 5.56
C ASN A 5 0.23 -5.27 7.02
N PRO A 6 1.13 -4.39 7.48
CA PRO A 6 1.60 -4.40 8.85
C PRO A 6 0.46 -4.04 9.80
N ASP A 7 0.42 -4.65 10.98
CA ASP A 7 -0.50 -4.23 12.01
C ASP A 7 -0.13 -2.79 12.45
N PRO A 8 -1.10 -1.87 12.54
CA PRO A 8 -0.81 -0.47 12.86
C PRO A 8 -0.16 -0.27 14.24
N GLU A 9 -0.23 -1.27 15.13
CA GLU A 9 0.46 -1.28 16.43
C GLU A 9 1.94 -1.70 16.34
N THR A 10 2.37 -2.25 15.20
CA THR A 10 3.74 -2.74 14.97
C THR A 10 4.61 -1.77 14.16
N LEU A 11 4.02 -0.70 13.64
CA LEU A 11 4.73 0.33 12.89
C LEU A 11 5.49 1.26 13.85
N GLU A 12 6.81 1.39 13.64
CA GLU A 12 7.61 2.38 14.36
C GLU A 12 7.34 3.81 13.83
N GLU A 13 7.66 4.82 14.65
CA GLU A 13 7.46 6.23 14.30
C GLU A 13 8.33 6.60 13.08
N GLY A 14 7.70 6.72 11.89
CA GLY A 14 8.39 7.00 10.62
C GLY A 14 8.28 5.89 9.57
N GLU A 15 7.75 4.72 9.92
CA GLU A 15 7.47 3.67 8.94
C GLU A 15 6.16 3.93 8.19
N SER A 16 6.19 3.77 6.87
CA SER A 16 4.98 3.89 6.06
C SER A 16 4.18 2.61 6.13
N ALA A 17 2.90 2.72 6.48
CA ALA A 17 1.95 1.60 6.43
C ALA A 17 1.82 0.99 5.01
N THR A 18 2.23 1.73 3.98
CA THR A 18 2.07 1.34 2.57
C THR A 18 3.38 0.92 1.88
N TYR A 19 4.54 1.16 2.50
CA TYR A 19 5.83 0.81 1.91
C TYR A 19 6.89 0.56 2.98
N ALA A 20 7.61 -0.54 2.86
CA ALA A 20 8.77 -0.84 3.69
C ALA A 20 9.98 -1.19 2.83
N PHE A 21 11.12 -0.58 3.15
CA PHE A 21 12.42 -0.90 2.55
C PHE A 21 13.33 -1.53 3.60
N GLU A 22 13.76 -2.77 3.36
CA GLU A 22 14.65 -3.52 4.26
C GLU A 22 15.99 -3.75 3.57
N ASN A 23 17.08 -3.35 4.22
CA ASN A 23 18.42 -3.60 3.74
C ASN A 23 19.00 -4.87 4.41
N ALA A 24 19.12 -5.95 3.63
CA ALA A 24 19.72 -7.21 4.05
C ALA A 24 21.13 -7.43 3.44
N VAL A 25 21.72 -6.41 2.80
CA VAL A 25 23.04 -6.51 2.16
C VAL A 25 24.12 -6.79 3.20
N THR A 26 24.84 -7.88 3.01
CA THR A 26 25.99 -8.26 3.83
C THR A 26 27.30 -8.17 3.05
N GLY A 27 28.42 -7.94 3.75
CA GLY A 27 29.75 -7.99 3.13
C GLY A 27 30.15 -6.81 2.24
N GLY A 28 29.45 -5.67 2.29
CA GLY A 28 29.87 -4.43 1.61
C GLY A 28 29.80 -4.48 0.07
N ARG A 29 29.02 -5.42 -0.48
CA ARG A 29 28.84 -5.61 -1.93
C ARG A 29 28.08 -4.48 -2.61
N VAL A 30 27.43 -3.62 -1.83
CA VAL A 30 26.88 -2.34 -2.26
C VAL A 30 27.34 -1.30 -1.26
N PRO A 31 28.00 -0.20 -1.71
CA PRO A 31 28.34 0.91 -0.84
C PRO A 31 27.08 1.45 -0.15
N LYS A 32 27.15 1.67 1.16
CA LYS A 32 26.00 2.14 1.95
C LYS A 32 25.43 3.47 1.46
N GLU A 33 26.25 4.27 0.78
CA GLU A 33 25.89 5.56 0.20
C GLU A 33 24.89 5.42 -0.97
N TYR A 34 24.91 4.29 -1.70
CA TYR A 34 24.02 4.05 -2.84
C TYR A 34 22.72 3.32 -2.48
N ILE A 35 22.62 2.77 -1.26
CA ILE A 35 21.42 2.05 -0.80
C ILE A 35 20.18 2.96 -0.81
N PRO A 36 20.23 4.22 -0.33
CA PRO A 36 19.11 5.15 -0.46
C PRO A 36 18.73 5.46 -1.91
N SER A 37 19.69 5.43 -2.85
CA SER A 37 19.41 5.66 -4.27
C SER A 37 18.57 4.54 -4.88
N VAL A 38 18.77 3.29 -4.43
CA VAL A 38 17.95 2.14 -4.84
C VAL A 38 16.52 2.31 -4.33
N ASP A 39 16.34 2.65 -3.06
CA ASP A 39 15.04 2.92 -2.46
C ASP A 39 14.29 4.03 -3.20
N ALA A 40 14.96 5.15 -3.47
CA ALA A 40 14.39 6.24 -4.27
C ALA A 40 13.97 5.79 -5.67
N GLY A 41 14.71 4.87 -6.29
CA GLY A 41 14.37 4.30 -7.60
C GLY A 41 13.11 3.43 -7.58
N ILE A 42 12.92 2.69 -6.48
CA ILE A 42 11.72 1.87 -6.24
C ILE A 42 10.52 2.78 -5.99
N GLN A 43 10.64 3.77 -5.10
CA GLN A 43 9.55 4.71 -4.80
C GLN A 43 9.12 5.51 -6.04
N ASP A 44 10.06 5.97 -6.86
CA ASP A 44 9.74 6.62 -8.13
C ASP A 44 8.95 5.68 -9.05
N ALA A 45 9.39 4.42 -9.19
CA ALA A 45 8.70 3.44 -10.02
C ALA A 45 7.29 3.10 -9.50
N MET A 46 7.08 3.15 -8.18
CA MET A 46 5.77 2.94 -7.55
C MET A 46 4.77 4.03 -7.93
N GLN A 47 5.21 5.28 -8.11
CA GLN A 47 4.32 6.39 -8.46
C GLN A 47 3.75 6.27 -9.87
N TYR A 48 4.51 5.74 -10.83
CA TYR A 48 4.07 5.60 -12.21
C TYR A 48 3.03 4.50 -12.42
N GLY A 49 2.92 3.57 -11.46
CA GLY A 49 2.00 2.44 -11.53
C GLY A 49 2.37 1.41 -12.61
N TYR A 50 1.95 0.16 -12.40
CA TYR A 50 2.21 -0.93 -13.36
C TYR A 50 1.02 -1.24 -14.28
N LEU A 51 -0.20 -1.33 -13.71
CA LEU A 51 -1.40 -1.74 -14.44
C LEU A 51 -2.13 -0.59 -15.12
N ALA A 52 -2.65 0.34 -14.33
CA ALA A 52 -3.57 1.39 -14.77
C ALA A 52 -3.08 2.80 -14.42
N GLY A 53 -1.77 2.95 -14.18
CA GLY A 53 -1.16 4.24 -13.82
C GLY A 53 -1.51 4.74 -12.41
N PHE A 54 -2.07 3.87 -11.55
CA PHE A 54 -2.29 4.18 -10.14
C PHE A 54 -1.03 3.90 -9.31
N PRO A 55 -0.78 4.69 -8.25
CA PRO A 55 0.35 4.46 -7.37
C PRO A 55 0.22 3.09 -6.71
N LEU A 56 1.32 2.35 -6.67
CA LEU A 56 1.36 1.06 -6.00
C LEU A 56 1.55 1.28 -4.50
N VAL A 57 0.79 0.54 -3.70
CA VAL A 57 0.81 0.56 -2.23
C VAL A 57 0.93 -0.85 -1.69
N ASN A 58 1.24 -0.98 -0.41
CA ASN A 58 1.36 -2.23 0.32
C ASN A 58 2.47 -3.13 -0.22
N ILE A 59 3.67 -2.56 -0.37
CA ILE A 59 4.86 -3.26 -0.86
C ILE A 59 5.97 -3.25 0.18
N LYS A 60 6.58 -4.42 0.39
CA LYS A 60 7.85 -4.56 1.09
C LYS A 60 8.95 -4.90 0.08
N ALA A 61 9.99 -4.08 0.03
CA ALA A 61 11.17 -4.29 -0.80
C ALA A 61 12.37 -4.62 0.08
N THR A 62 12.96 -5.80 -0.13
CA THR A 62 14.16 -6.24 0.60
C THR A 62 15.34 -6.27 -0.37
N LEU A 63 16.39 -5.48 -0.08
CA LEU A 63 17.64 -5.52 -0.82
C LEU A 63 18.54 -6.61 -0.23
N GLU A 64 18.58 -7.77 -0.90
CA GLU A 64 19.33 -8.94 -0.42
C GLU A 64 20.80 -8.90 -0.83
N ASP A 65 21.08 -8.55 -2.09
CA ASP A 65 22.43 -8.55 -2.64
C ASP A 65 22.56 -7.53 -3.79
N GLY A 66 23.79 -7.22 -4.16
CA GLY A 66 24.12 -6.40 -5.32
C GLY A 66 25.57 -6.55 -5.76
N ALA A 67 25.92 -5.78 -6.78
CA ALA A 67 27.29 -5.64 -7.25
C ALA A 67 27.53 -4.18 -7.65
N TYR A 68 28.73 -3.68 -7.38
CA TYR A 68 29.16 -2.36 -7.79
C TYR A 68 30.50 -2.44 -8.52
N HIS A 69 30.77 -1.41 -9.31
CA HIS A 69 32.00 -1.20 -10.06
C HIS A 69 32.47 0.24 -9.85
N ASP A 70 33.72 0.44 -9.42
CA ASP A 70 34.22 1.74 -8.96
C ASP A 70 34.12 2.87 -10.00
N VAL A 71 34.15 2.55 -11.29
CA VAL A 71 34.20 3.55 -12.38
C VAL A 71 32.84 3.77 -13.02
N ASP A 72 31.99 2.74 -13.06
CA ASP A 72 30.71 2.77 -13.78
C ASP A 72 29.50 2.87 -12.84
N SER A 73 29.72 2.76 -11.53
CA SER A 73 28.66 2.89 -10.53
C SER A 73 28.45 4.34 -10.17
N SER A 74 27.20 4.77 -10.29
CA SER A 74 26.73 6.10 -9.90
C SER A 74 25.39 5.98 -9.21
N GLU A 75 25.01 7.00 -8.44
CA GLU A 75 23.69 7.07 -7.79
C GLU A 75 22.54 6.87 -8.78
N MET A 76 22.67 7.48 -9.97
CA MET A 76 21.67 7.36 -11.04
C MET A 76 21.57 5.92 -11.58
N ALA A 77 22.68 5.19 -11.66
CA ALA A 77 22.68 3.79 -12.10
C ALA A 77 21.92 2.91 -11.10
N PHE A 78 22.17 3.06 -9.79
CA PHE A 78 21.45 2.31 -8.76
C PHE A 78 19.97 2.69 -8.69
N LYS A 79 19.64 3.96 -8.89
CA LYS A 79 18.25 4.43 -8.98
C LYS A 79 17.52 3.79 -10.16
N LEU A 80 18.16 3.74 -11.33
CA LEU A 80 17.58 3.12 -12.51
C LEU A 80 17.44 1.60 -12.35
N ALA A 81 18.43 0.94 -11.74
CA ALA A 81 18.39 -0.48 -11.43
C ALA A 81 17.21 -0.83 -10.50
N GLY A 82 17.01 -0.05 -9.44
CA GLY A 82 15.85 -0.21 -8.54
C GLY A 82 14.51 -0.09 -9.28
N SER A 83 14.38 0.89 -10.17
CA SER A 83 13.18 1.08 -10.97
C SER A 83 12.91 -0.08 -11.96
N GLN A 84 13.96 -0.62 -12.57
CA GLN A 84 13.83 -1.74 -13.51
C GLN A 84 13.46 -3.05 -12.80
N VAL A 85 14.18 -3.39 -11.72
CA VAL A 85 13.90 -4.57 -10.90
C VAL A 85 12.48 -4.52 -10.35
N PHE A 86 12.03 -3.35 -9.91
CA PHE A 86 10.66 -3.18 -9.44
C PHE A 86 9.63 -3.52 -10.52
N LYS A 87 9.79 -3.03 -11.76
CA LYS A 87 8.88 -3.33 -12.87
C LYS A 87 8.85 -4.83 -13.21
N GLU A 88 10.00 -5.49 -13.21
CA GLU A 88 10.09 -6.92 -13.45
C GLU A 88 9.45 -7.74 -12.32
N ALA A 89 9.67 -7.33 -11.06
CA ALA A 89 9.07 -7.96 -9.90
C ALA A 89 7.54 -7.83 -9.92
N MET A 90 7.02 -6.64 -10.24
CA MET A 90 5.57 -6.41 -10.36
C MET A 90 4.93 -7.27 -11.43
N ALA A 91 5.58 -7.50 -12.58
CA ALA A 91 5.08 -8.40 -13.60
C ALA A 91 4.87 -9.84 -13.09
N LYS A 92 5.73 -10.30 -12.17
CA LYS A 92 5.65 -11.63 -11.55
C LYS A 92 4.69 -11.67 -10.36
N ALA A 93 4.51 -10.55 -9.67
CA ALA A 93 3.72 -10.43 -8.44
C ALA A 93 2.19 -10.43 -8.66
N LYS A 94 1.71 -10.31 -9.90
CA LYS A 94 0.27 -10.25 -10.27
C LYS A 94 -0.48 -9.17 -9.46
N PRO A 95 -0.15 -7.88 -9.66
CA PRO A 95 -0.78 -6.79 -8.94
C PRO A 95 -2.29 -6.78 -9.12
N VAL A 96 -3.00 -6.27 -8.13
CA VAL A 96 -4.45 -6.09 -8.13
C VAL A 96 -4.79 -4.62 -7.92
N LEU A 97 -5.95 -4.20 -8.42
CA LEU A 97 -6.46 -2.86 -8.14
C LEU A 97 -7.15 -2.86 -6.78
N LEU A 98 -6.85 -1.83 -5.99
CA LEU A 98 -7.52 -1.56 -4.73
C LEU A 98 -8.51 -0.42 -4.94
N GLU A 99 -9.68 -0.55 -4.32
CA GLU A 99 -10.69 0.52 -4.24
C GLU A 99 -10.74 1.06 -2.81
N PRO A 100 -10.91 2.39 -2.64
CA PRO A 100 -11.04 2.98 -1.32
C PRO A 100 -12.37 2.56 -0.69
N MET A 101 -12.32 2.04 0.53
CA MET A 101 -13.51 1.73 1.33
C MET A 101 -13.76 2.85 2.32
N MET A 102 -14.95 3.46 2.26
CA MET A 102 -15.37 4.58 3.10
C MET A 102 -16.18 4.07 4.29
N ALA A 103 -15.82 4.49 5.50
CA ALA A 103 -16.67 4.28 6.66
C ALA A 103 -17.81 5.30 6.64
N VAL A 104 -19.05 4.82 6.53
CA VAL A 104 -20.26 5.64 6.48
C VAL A 104 -21.10 5.37 7.72
N GLU A 105 -21.51 6.44 8.39
CA GLU A 105 -22.46 6.40 9.50
C GLU A 105 -23.74 7.11 9.09
N VAL A 106 -24.88 6.43 9.19
CA VAL A 106 -26.19 6.98 8.86
C VAL A 106 -27.07 6.94 10.10
N VAL A 107 -27.62 8.09 10.48
CA VAL A 107 -28.57 8.20 11.60
C VAL A 107 -29.97 8.38 11.01
N THR A 108 -30.87 7.46 11.31
CA THR A 108 -32.23 7.44 10.75
C THR A 108 -33.25 6.95 11.78
N PRO A 109 -34.51 7.42 11.74
CA PRO A 109 -35.62 6.77 12.46
C PRO A 109 -35.78 5.30 12.04
N GLU A 110 -36.29 4.46 12.94
CA GLU A 110 -36.44 3.01 12.73
C GLU A 110 -37.33 2.67 11.51
N GLU A 111 -38.34 3.51 11.23
CA GLU A 111 -39.26 3.36 10.09
C GLU A 111 -38.55 3.39 8.73
N TYR A 112 -37.44 4.12 8.61
CA TYR A 112 -36.70 4.28 7.34
C TYR A 112 -35.47 3.37 7.24
N MET A 113 -35.20 2.55 8.25
CA MET A 113 -34.03 1.66 8.29
C MET A 113 -33.98 0.71 7.09
N GLY A 114 -35.12 0.18 6.65
CA GLY A 114 -35.21 -0.73 5.50
C GLY A 114 -34.74 -0.07 4.19
N THR A 115 -35.17 1.17 3.95
CA THR A 115 -34.77 1.95 2.77
C THR A 115 -33.27 2.28 2.80
N VAL A 116 -32.74 2.66 3.95
CA VAL A 116 -31.31 2.98 4.13
C VAL A 116 -30.43 1.74 3.89
N ASN A 117 -30.81 0.58 4.44
CA ASN A 117 -30.09 -0.67 4.20
C ASN A 117 -30.14 -1.08 2.71
N GLY A 118 -31.25 -0.81 2.04
CA GLY A 118 -31.40 -0.99 0.60
C GLY A 118 -30.42 -0.13 -0.21
N ASP A 119 -30.31 1.16 0.11
CA ASP A 119 -29.38 2.07 -0.60
C ASP A 119 -27.92 1.66 -0.39
N ILE A 120 -27.54 1.33 0.85
CA ILE A 120 -26.17 0.87 1.18
C ILE A 120 -25.82 -0.39 0.37
N SER A 121 -26.71 -1.39 0.36
CA SER A 121 -26.49 -2.64 -0.37
C SER A 121 -26.42 -2.42 -1.88
N SER A 122 -27.20 -1.47 -2.42
CA SER A 122 -27.19 -1.13 -3.85
C SER A 122 -25.84 -0.55 -4.30
N ARG A 123 -25.11 0.12 -3.40
CA ARG A 123 -23.78 0.68 -3.64
C ARG A 123 -22.64 -0.31 -3.38
N ARG A 124 -22.95 -1.60 -3.24
CA ARG A 124 -22.01 -2.67 -2.79
C ARG A 124 -21.49 -2.47 -1.37
N GLY A 125 -22.20 -1.67 -0.56
CA GLY A 125 -21.87 -1.44 0.83
C GLY A 125 -22.18 -2.64 1.72
N GLN A 126 -21.38 -2.82 2.76
CA GLN A 126 -21.59 -3.82 3.79
C GLN A 126 -21.90 -3.13 5.12
N VAL A 127 -22.97 -3.54 5.78
CA VAL A 127 -23.34 -3.05 7.12
C VAL A 127 -22.65 -3.92 8.17
N PHE A 128 -21.95 -3.31 9.12
CA PHE A 128 -21.20 -4.03 10.16
C PHE A 128 -21.80 -3.88 11.56
N ALA A 129 -22.46 -2.76 11.84
CA ALA A 129 -23.08 -2.53 13.15
C ALA A 129 -24.33 -1.64 13.05
N MET A 130 -25.28 -1.88 13.95
CA MET A 130 -26.45 -1.04 14.16
C MET A 130 -26.56 -0.74 15.66
N GLU A 131 -26.67 0.54 16.01
CA GLU A 131 -26.74 1.01 17.40
C GLU A 131 -28.00 1.87 17.60
N ASP A 132 -28.54 1.86 18.83
CA ASP A 132 -29.66 2.71 19.22
C ASP A 132 -29.15 3.98 19.90
N ARG A 133 -29.54 5.15 19.36
CA ARG A 133 -29.17 6.45 19.91
C ARG A 133 -30.40 7.35 20.04
N SER A 134 -30.88 7.55 21.26
CA SER A 134 -31.92 8.52 21.62
C SER A 134 -33.20 8.45 20.75
N GLY A 135 -33.66 7.24 20.44
CA GLY A 135 -34.86 7.01 19.61
C GLY A 135 -34.61 7.00 18.10
N ALA A 136 -33.36 7.12 17.67
CA ALA A 136 -32.92 6.90 16.28
C ALA A 136 -31.96 5.69 16.20
N LYS A 137 -31.93 5.05 15.03
CA LYS A 137 -30.99 3.97 14.70
C LYS A 137 -29.75 4.56 14.01
N VAL A 138 -28.58 4.14 14.43
CA VAL A 138 -27.28 4.48 13.83
C VAL A 138 -26.77 3.25 13.09
N VAL A 139 -26.65 3.34 11.78
CA VAL A 139 -26.15 2.26 10.91
C VAL A 139 -24.71 2.58 10.50
N LYS A 140 -23.77 1.70 10.83
CA LYS A 140 -22.37 1.79 10.41
C LYS A 140 -22.11 0.81 9.28
N ALA A 141 -21.65 1.34 8.15
CA ALA A 141 -21.35 0.57 6.94
C ALA A 141 -19.98 0.92 6.37
N LYS A 142 -19.41 0.02 5.56
CA LYS A 142 -18.30 0.34 4.65
C LYS A 142 -18.81 0.26 3.22
N VAL A 143 -18.56 1.31 2.45
CA VAL A 143 -18.99 1.47 1.05
C VAL A 143 -17.84 1.96 0.20
#